data_AF-A0A2I1CE26-F1
#
_entry.id   AF-A0A2I1CE26-F1
#
_cell.length_a   1.000
_cell.length_b   1.000
_cell.length_c   1.000
_cell.angle_alpha   90.00
_cell.angle_beta   90.00
_cell.angle_gamma   90.00
#
_symmetry.space_group_name_H-M   'P 1'
#
loop_
_entity.id
_entity.type
_entity.pdbx_description
1 polymer ?
#
loop_
_entity_poly.entity_id
_entity_poly.type
_entity_poly.pdbx_seq_one_letter_code
_entity_poly.pdbx_strand_id
1 'polypeptide(L)'
;MNGKNSIQALEKEIADLECRLRNARTRLTLARPEGARELPFNDEPYLPPNHALLLLSDSALPLGSFAYSSGLESYLAHNKPLPRSVTTSASFHHFLKLSIASIASTSLPYVLAAYRNPGELETLDNDLDASTPCIVAQRASVAQGRALLGVWERSFRSAYASGPSVGGTDAAKAVQMIESFSDALKSWVGTADELGPKGHLAPLWGIVCLAMGVDLRQTAYVFMLNHAKAVLSAAVRASVMGPYQAQSVLASKPLQAMISERIDREWDTAVEDAGQIVPPLDLWVGRHELLYSRIFNS
;
A
#
# COMPACT_ATOMS: atom_id res chain seq x y z
N MET A 1 8.67 -25.41 40.14
CA MET A 1 8.90 -24.05 40.69
C MET A 1 10.23 -23.40 40.23
N ASN A 2 10.90 -23.87 39.16
CA ASN A 2 12.22 -23.33 38.74
C ASN A 2 12.21 -22.23 37.66
N GLY A 3 11.07 -21.93 37.02
CA GLY A 3 11.03 -21.00 35.88
C GLY A 3 11.08 -19.51 36.26
N LYS A 4 10.50 -19.11 37.40
CA LYS A 4 10.45 -17.70 37.84
C LYS A 4 11.82 -17.13 38.22
N ASN A 5 12.72 -17.95 38.78
CA ASN A 5 14.08 -17.54 39.12
C ASN A 5 14.95 -17.31 37.87
N SER A 6 14.65 -17.97 36.74
CA SER A 6 15.38 -17.80 35.48
C SER A 6 15.04 -16.47 34.80
N ILE A 7 13.75 -16.10 34.78
CA ILE A 7 13.29 -14.83 34.18
C ILE A 7 13.84 -13.65 34.98
N GLN A 8 13.75 -13.70 36.31
CA GLN A 8 14.31 -12.64 37.16
C GLN A 8 15.84 -12.52 37.07
N ALA A 9 16.54 -13.64 36.82
CA ALA A 9 17.98 -13.61 36.58
C ALA A 9 18.31 -12.90 35.24
N LEU A 10 17.55 -13.19 34.19
CA LEU A 10 17.71 -12.55 32.88
C LEU A 10 17.33 -11.06 32.91
N GLU A 11 16.25 -10.68 33.61
CA GLU A 11 15.87 -9.27 33.81
C GLU A 11 16.96 -8.50 34.56
N LYS A 12 17.57 -9.13 35.56
CA LYS A 12 18.68 -8.54 36.31
C LYS A 12 19.95 -8.42 35.48
N GLU A 13 20.23 -9.40 34.62
CA GLU A 13 21.35 -9.36 33.68
C GLU A 13 21.16 -8.26 32.63
N ILE A 14 19.95 -8.10 32.08
CA ILE A 14 19.61 -7.00 31.15
C ILE A 14 19.80 -5.65 31.85
N ALA A 15 19.31 -5.49 33.07
CA ALA A 15 19.46 -4.25 33.83
C ALA A 15 20.94 -3.90 34.10
N ASP A 16 21.78 -4.90 34.39
CA ASP A 16 23.22 -4.72 34.56
C ASP A 16 23.90 -4.30 33.24
N LEU A 17 23.58 -4.98 32.15
CA LEU A 17 24.10 -4.66 30.82
C LEU A 17 23.70 -3.25 30.36
N GLU A 18 22.46 -2.83 30.59
CA GLU A 18 22.02 -1.46 30.32
C GLU A 18 22.74 -0.42 31.18
N CYS A 19 23.02 -0.74 32.45
CA CYS A 19 23.81 0.12 33.32
C CYS A 19 25.25 0.27 32.80
N ARG A 20 25.88 -0.84 32.41
CA ARG A 20 27.24 -0.85 31.83
C ARG A 20 27.29 -0.10 30.51
N LEU A 21 26.27 -0.25 29.66
CA LEU A 21 26.15 0.46 28.39
C LEU A 21 26.00 1.97 28.61
N ARG A 22 25.15 2.40 29.55
CA ARG A 22 25.01 3.83 29.91
C ARG A 22 26.33 4.40 30.38
N ASN A 23 27.02 3.71 31.28
CA ASN A 23 28.31 4.17 31.81
C ASN A 23 29.39 4.24 30.71
N ALA A 24 29.46 3.24 29.82
CA ALA A 24 30.36 3.25 28.67
C ALA A 24 30.06 4.42 27.72
N ARG A 25 28.78 4.71 27.43
CA ARG A 25 28.36 5.86 26.61
C ARG A 25 28.73 7.20 27.26
N THR A 26 28.56 7.34 28.58
CA THR A 26 28.98 8.55 29.30
C THR A 26 30.49 8.75 29.22
N ARG A 27 31.29 7.70 29.40
CA ARG A 27 32.75 7.76 29.26
C ARG A 27 33.18 8.09 27.82
N LEU A 28 32.51 7.54 26.82
CA LEU A 28 32.72 7.87 25.41
C LEU A 28 32.40 9.34 25.10
N THR A 29 31.35 9.88 25.71
CA THR A 29 30.93 11.27 25.53
C THR A 29 31.93 12.24 26.17
N LEU A 30 32.46 11.90 27.35
CA LEU A 30 33.48 12.70 28.05
C LEU A 30 34.88 12.62 27.40
N ALA A 31 35.19 11.54 26.71
CA ALA A 31 36.48 11.32 26.05
C ALA A 31 36.54 11.87 24.62
N ARG A 32 35.44 12.37 24.05
CA ARG A 32 35.40 12.92 22.69
C ARG A 32 35.83 14.39 22.69
N PRO A 33 36.88 14.79 21.93
CA PRO A 33 37.17 16.19 21.69
C PRO A 33 36.04 16.84 20.86
N GLU A 34 35.72 18.09 21.16
CA GLU A 34 34.70 18.89 20.47
C GLU A 34 35.02 19.00 18.97
N GLY A 35 34.45 18.12 18.14
CA GLY A 35 34.62 18.16 16.69
C GLY A 35 34.46 16.83 15.96
N ALA A 36 34.63 15.67 16.62
CA ALA A 36 34.55 14.37 15.96
C ALA A 36 33.18 13.69 16.15
N ARG A 37 32.20 14.03 15.31
CA ARG A 37 30.96 13.25 15.16
C ARG A 37 31.23 12.05 14.23
N GLU A 38 31.82 10.99 14.77
CA GLU A 38 31.72 9.67 14.13
C GLU A 38 30.40 9.00 14.56
N LEU A 39 29.57 8.70 13.56
CA LEU A 39 28.41 7.82 13.65
C LEU A 39 28.89 6.42 14.06
N PRO A 40 28.19 5.70 14.97
CA PRO A 40 28.58 4.34 15.32
C PRO A 40 28.53 3.45 14.08
N PHE A 41 29.68 2.92 13.67
CA PHE A 41 29.80 1.83 12.71
C PHE A 41 29.22 0.57 13.37
N ASN A 42 27.97 0.25 13.04
CA ASN A 42 27.49 -1.12 13.06
C ASN A 42 27.67 -1.65 11.63
N ASP A 43 28.44 -2.73 11.47
CA ASP A 43 28.71 -3.39 10.17
C ASP A 43 27.50 -4.17 9.60
N GLU A 44 26.33 -4.08 10.24
CA GLU A 44 25.06 -4.53 9.67
C GLU A 44 24.38 -3.34 8.99
N PRO A 45 23.99 -3.43 7.70
CA PRO A 45 23.33 -2.33 7.01
C PRO A 45 21.98 -2.05 7.68
N TYR A 46 21.96 -1.07 8.60
CA TYR A 46 20.76 -0.58 9.24
C TYR A 46 19.89 0.06 8.16
N LEU A 47 18.94 -0.69 7.59
CA LEU A 47 17.94 -0.14 6.70
C LEU A 47 17.12 0.86 7.53
N PRO A 48 17.09 2.16 7.17
CA PRO A 48 16.29 3.12 7.91
C PRO A 48 14.83 2.63 7.95
N PRO A 49 14.14 2.69 9.10
CA PRO A 49 12.77 2.14 9.24
C PRO A 49 11.77 2.72 8.24
N ASN A 50 12.06 3.89 7.66
CA ASN A 50 11.22 4.56 6.69
C ASN A 50 11.59 4.25 5.23
N HIS A 51 12.67 3.52 4.94
CA HIS A 51 13.15 3.32 3.57
C HIS A 51 12.12 2.57 2.71
N ALA A 52 11.54 1.49 3.25
CA ALA A 52 10.45 0.75 2.61
C ALA A 52 9.26 1.66 2.27
N LEU A 53 8.85 2.54 3.19
CA LEU A 53 7.78 3.50 2.97
C LEU A 53 8.08 4.48 1.83
N LEU A 54 9.33 4.96 1.75
CA LEU A 54 9.74 5.87 0.68
C LEU A 54 9.66 5.19 -0.69
N LEU A 55 10.15 3.94 -0.78
CA LEU A 55 10.06 3.13 -2.01
C LEU A 55 8.61 2.87 -2.41
N LEU A 56 7.78 2.45 -1.46
CA LEU A 56 6.37 2.14 -1.71
C LEU A 56 5.55 3.38 -2.05
N SER A 57 5.89 4.55 -1.51
CA SER A 57 5.17 5.80 -1.83
C SER A 57 5.67 6.48 -3.10
N ASP A 58 6.73 5.98 -3.73
CA ASP A 58 7.30 6.59 -4.93
C ASP A 58 6.32 6.48 -6.10
N SER A 59 6.01 7.63 -6.72
CA SER A 59 5.19 7.69 -7.93
C SER A 59 5.84 7.00 -9.14
N ALA A 60 7.16 6.78 -9.11
CA ALA A 60 7.92 6.07 -10.14
C ALA A 60 7.99 4.55 -9.90
N LEU A 61 7.39 4.03 -8.81
CA LEU A 61 7.29 2.59 -8.59
C LEU A 61 6.60 1.96 -9.82
N PRO A 62 7.20 0.95 -10.48
CA PRO A 62 6.78 0.53 -11.82
C PRO A 62 5.58 -0.42 -11.79
N LEU A 63 4.50 0.03 -11.16
CA LEU A 63 3.19 -0.65 -11.11
C LEU A 63 2.32 -0.30 -12.33
N GLY A 64 2.75 0.69 -13.13
CA GLY A 64 1.95 1.22 -14.24
C GLY A 64 0.79 2.11 -13.79
N SER A 65 0.68 2.46 -12.50
CA SER A 65 -0.42 3.27 -11.92
C SER A 65 -0.61 4.62 -12.60
N PHE A 66 0.45 5.19 -13.20
CA PHE A 66 0.34 6.41 -13.99
C PHE A 66 -0.57 6.27 -15.22
N ALA A 67 -0.71 5.09 -15.81
CA ALA A 67 -1.58 4.89 -16.97
C ALA A 67 -3.08 4.93 -16.62
N TYR A 68 -3.43 4.86 -15.33
CA TYR A 68 -4.80 4.70 -14.84
C TYR A 68 -5.36 6.03 -14.30
N SER A 69 -6.67 6.24 -14.40
CA SER A 69 -7.37 7.42 -13.89
C SER A 69 -8.47 7.09 -12.88
N SER A 70 -8.72 5.81 -12.64
CA SER A 70 -9.74 5.30 -11.71
C SER A 70 -11.13 5.87 -12.00
N GLY A 71 -11.45 6.04 -13.29
CA GLY A 71 -12.74 6.55 -13.77
C GLY A 71 -12.85 8.07 -13.88
N LEU A 72 -11.79 8.84 -13.55
CA LEU A 72 -11.84 10.30 -13.64
C LEU A 72 -12.09 10.80 -15.07
N GLU A 73 -11.45 10.19 -16.08
CA GLU A 73 -11.64 10.61 -17.49
C GLU A 73 -13.10 10.45 -17.91
N SER A 74 -13.71 9.30 -17.58
CA SER A 74 -15.12 9.02 -17.82
C SER A 74 -16.05 9.93 -17.02
N TYR A 75 -15.74 10.19 -15.74
CA TYR A 75 -16.48 11.16 -14.92
C TYR A 75 -16.52 12.53 -15.58
N LEU A 76 -15.37 13.05 -16.01
CA LEU A 76 -15.27 14.36 -16.67
C LEU A 76 -16.01 14.40 -18.00
N ALA A 77 -15.98 13.32 -18.78
CA ALA A 77 -16.70 13.24 -20.05
C ALA A 77 -18.22 13.26 -19.85
N HIS A 78 -18.73 12.51 -18.87
CA HIS A 78 -20.17 12.37 -18.64
C HIS A 78 -20.81 13.52 -17.87
N ASN A 79 -20.01 14.34 -17.18
CA ASN A 79 -20.50 15.50 -16.42
C ASN A 79 -20.33 16.83 -17.18
N LYS A 80 -19.97 16.80 -18.48
CA LYS A 80 -19.90 18.00 -19.33
C LYS A 80 -21.21 18.23 -20.10
N PRO A 81 -21.69 19.48 -20.20
CA PRO A 81 -21.20 20.67 -19.50
C PRO A 81 -21.57 20.67 -18.01
N LEU A 82 -20.71 21.22 -17.16
CA LEU A 82 -21.00 21.37 -15.73
C LEU A 82 -22.12 22.40 -15.51
N PRO A 83 -22.95 22.23 -14.46
CA PRO A 83 -23.89 23.26 -14.03
C PRO A 83 -23.17 24.59 -13.73
N ARG A 84 -23.81 25.73 -14.03
CA ARG A 84 -23.23 27.08 -13.84
C ARG A 84 -22.78 27.38 -12.40
N SER A 85 -23.33 26.67 -11.42
CA SER A 85 -23.01 26.81 -10.00
C SER A 85 -21.78 26.02 -9.55
N VAL A 86 -21.24 25.12 -10.37
CA VAL A 86 -20.17 24.19 -9.99
C VAL A 86 -18.90 24.49 -10.78
N THR A 87 -17.81 24.79 -10.07
CA THR A 87 -16.50 24.95 -10.69
C THR A 87 -15.87 23.59 -10.99
N THR A 88 -15.00 23.53 -11.99
CA THR A 88 -14.21 22.33 -12.32
C THR A 88 -13.45 21.79 -11.10
N SER A 89 -12.88 22.69 -10.29
CA SER A 89 -12.19 22.32 -9.05
C SER A 89 -13.14 21.70 -8.02
N ALA A 90 -14.32 22.28 -7.80
CA ALA A 90 -15.30 21.73 -6.86
C ALA A 90 -15.80 20.34 -7.32
N SER A 91 -16.07 20.18 -8.62
CA SER A 91 -16.43 18.88 -9.21
C SER A 91 -15.32 17.84 -9.01
N PHE A 92 -14.05 18.21 -9.21
CA PHE A 92 -12.94 17.31 -8.95
C PHE A 92 -12.82 16.91 -7.48
N HIS A 93 -12.92 17.85 -6.54
CA HIS A 93 -12.82 17.51 -5.11
C HIS A 93 -13.97 16.59 -4.67
N HIS A 94 -15.15 16.75 -5.27
CA HIS A 94 -16.25 15.82 -5.09
C HIS A 94 -15.90 14.42 -5.61
N PHE A 95 -15.37 14.30 -6.82
CA PHE A 95 -14.91 13.03 -7.37
C PHE A 95 -13.81 12.40 -6.50
N LEU A 96 -12.80 13.16 -6.06
CA LEU A 96 -11.71 12.65 -5.23
C LEU A 96 -12.24 12.07 -3.92
N LYS A 97 -13.20 12.75 -3.27
CA LYS A 97 -13.85 12.25 -2.06
C LYS A 97 -14.57 10.92 -2.30
N LEU A 98 -15.30 10.81 -3.41
CA LEU A 98 -16.00 9.58 -3.81
C LEU A 98 -15.01 8.45 -4.14
N SER A 99 -13.94 8.77 -4.86
CA SER A 99 -12.91 7.82 -5.28
C SER A 99 -12.15 7.24 -4.08
N ILE A 100 -11.78 8.09 -3.11
CA ILE A 100 -11.16 7.66 -1.84
C ILE A 100 -12.13 6.80 -1.02
N ALA A 101 -13.41 7.18 -0.97
CA ALA A 101 -14.42 6.41 -0.25
C ALA A 101 -14.61 5.01 -0.87
N SER A 102 -14.62 4.91 -2.20
CA SER A 102 -14.72 3.64 -2.90
C SER A 102 -13.50 2.75 -2.68
N ILE A 103 -12.27 3.24 -2.90
CA ILE A 103 -11.08 2.39 -2.74
C ILE A 103 -10.92 1.92 -1.29
N ALA A 104 -11.33 2.75 -0.33
CA ALA A 104 -11.38 2.38 1.08
C ALA A 104 -12.34 1.20 1.29
N SER A 105 -13.58 1.26 0.82
CA SER A 105 -14.55 0.19 1.11
C SER A 105 -14.37 -1.08 0.27
N THR A 106 -13.76 -0.99 -0.92
CA THR A 106 -13.61 -2.14 -1.83
C THR A 106 -12.29 -2.87 -1.65
N SER A 107 -11.19 -2.16 -1.39
CA SER A 107 -9.84 -2.73 -1.50
C SER A 107 -9.05 -2.68 -0.19
N LEU A 108 -9.31 -1.69 0.68
CA LEU A 108 -8.60 -1.61 1.96
C LEU A 108 -8.83 -2.83 2.88
N PRO A 109 -10.06 -3.39 3.01
CA PRO A 109 -10.28 -4.62 3.79
C PRO A 109 -9.37 -5.77 3.34
N TYR A 110 -9.18 -5.95 2.03
CA TYR A 110 -8.29 -6.96 1.48
C TYR A 110 -6.81 -6.68 1.75
N VAL A 111 -6.38 -5.42 1.73
CA VAL A 111 -5.02 -5.03 2.15
C VAL A 111 -4.78 -5.39 3.61
N LEU A 112 -5.73 -5.04 4.49
CA LEU A 112 -5.64 -5.29 5.93
C LEU A 112 -5.69 -6.79 6.24
N ALA A 113 -6.58 -7.54 5.58
CA ALA A 113 -6.73 -8.98 5.75
C ALA A 113 -5.47 -9.74 5.30
N ALA A 114 -4.91 -9.41 4.13
CA ALA A 114 -3.71 -10.06 3.62
C ALA A 114 -2.47 -9.75 4.47
N TYR A 115 -2.39 -8.54 5.04
CA TYR A 115 -1.35 -8.20 6.00
C TYR A 115 -1.51 -9.00 7.30
N ARG A 116 -2.71 -9.06 7.88
CA ARG A 116 -2.97 -9.75 9.15
C ARG A 116 -2.82 -11.26 9.03
N ASN A 117 -3.25 -11.82 7.90
CA ASN A 117 -3.35 -13.25 7.64
C ASN A 117 -2.68 -13.61 6.29
N PRO A 118 -1.34 -13.61 6.21
CA PRO A 118 -0.62 -13.88 4.95
C PRO A 118 -0.90 -15.27 4.35
N GLY A 119 -1.38 -16.22 5.15
CA GLY A 119 -1.75 -17.57 4.71
C GLY A 119 -2.98 -17.61 3.79
N GLU A 120 -3.85 -16.59 3.85
CA GLU A 120 -5.09 -16.52 3.07
C GLU A 120 -4.91 -15.79 1.73
N LEU A 121 -3.68 -15.54 1.28
CA LEU A 121 -3.40 -14.70 0.12
C LEU A 121 -4.13 -15.17 -1.15
N GLU A 122 -4.12 -16.48 -1.43
CA GLU A 122 -4.81 -17.04 -2.61
C GLU A 122 -6.34 -16.92 -2.48
N THR A 123 -6.89 -17.19 -1.30
CA THR A 123 -8.32 -17.01 -1.00
C THR A 123 -8.74 -15.56 -1.23
N LEU A 124 -8.00 -14.60 -0.66
CA LEU A 124 -8.27 -13.17 -0.76
C LEU A 124 -8.14 -12.64 -2.20
N ASP A 125 -7.21 -13.19 -2.97
CA ASP A 125 -7.06 -12.87 -4.40
C ASP A 125 -8.28 -13.33 -5.21
N ASN A 126 -8.73 -14.56 -5.00
CA ASN A 126 -9.91 -15.12 -5.65
C ASN A 126 -11.20 -14.38 -5.25
N ASP A 127 -11.36 -14.08 -3.95
CA ASP A 127 -12.53 -13.37 -3.43
C ASP A 127 -12.61 -11.95 -3.98
N LEU A 128 -11.47 -11.24 -4.08
CA LEU A 128 -11.43 -9.92 -4.69
C LEU A 128 -11.71 -9.97 -6.19
N ASP A 129 -11.24 -10.99 -6.91
CA ASP A 129 -11.56 -11.19 -8.32
C ASP A 129 -13.08 -11.36 -8.51
N ALA A 130 -13.70 -12.23 -7.71
CA ALA A 130 -15.15 -12.46 -7.74
C ALA A 130 -15.96 -11.22 -7.33
N SER A 131 -15.42 -10.40 -6.43
CA SER A 131 -16.06 -9.19 -5.91
C SER A 131 -15.83 -7.93 -6.77
N THR A 132 -15.09 -8.05 -7.89
CA THR A 132 -14.80 -6.93 -8.80
C THR A 132 -15.49 -7.13 -10.16
N PRO A 133 -16.83 -6.94 -10.26
CA PRO A 133 -17.58 -7.21 -11.49
C PRO A 133 -17.20 -6.28 -12.66
N CYS A 134 -16.68 -5.08 -12.37
CA CYS A 134 -16.19 -4.16 -13.37
C CYS A 134 -14.87 -4.67 -13.97
N ILE A 135 -14.94 -5.28 -15.15
CA ILE A 135 -13.80 -5.89 -15.88
C ILE A 135 -12.65 -4.89 -16.13
N VAL A 136 -12.95 -3.60 -16.23
CA VAL A 136 -11.93 -2.55 -16.34
C VAL A 136 -11.14 -2.42 -15.03
N ALA A 137 -11.85 -2.31 -13.89
CA ALA A 137 -11.25 -2.25 -12.57
C ALA A 137 -10.49 -3.54 -12.23
N GLN A 138 -11.07 -4.69 -12.57
CA GLN A 138 -10.45 -6.01 -12.38
C GLN A 138 -9.11 -6.09 -13.13
N ARG A 139 -9.08 -5.77 -14.43
CA ARG A 139 -7.85 -5.76 -15.23
C ARG A 139 -6.80 -4.79 -14.67
N ALA A 140 -7.22 -3.60 -14.25
CA ALA A 140 -6.31 -2.63 -13.64
C ALA A 140 -5.69 -3.17 -12.35
N SER A 141 -6.49 -3.77 -11.46
CA SER A 141 -6.03 -4.38 -10.21
C SER A 141 -5.04 -5.52 -10.47
N VAL A 142 -5.38 -6.43 -11.39
CA VAL A 142 -4.52 -7.58 -11.75
C VAL A 142 -3.21 -7.11 -12.39
N ALA A 143 -3.27 -6.13 -13.30
CA ALA A 143 -2.08 -5.59 -13.93
C ALA A 143 -1.13 -4.96 -12.91
N GLN A 144 -1.66 -4.14 -11.99
CA GLN A 144 -0.85 -3.48 -10.95
C GLN A 144 -0.32 -4.48 -9.91
N GLY A 145 -1.11 -5.47 -9.50
CA GLY A 145 -0.69 -6.50 -8.56
C GLY A 145 0.40 -7.41 -9.12
N ARG A 146 0.25 -7.90 -10.37
CA ARG A 146 1.30 -8.65 -11.06
C ARG A 146 2.59 -7.83 -11.25
N ALA A 147 2.46 -6.53 -11.53
CA ALA A 147 3.61 -5.64 -11.59
C ALA A 147 4.31 -5.51 -10.23
N LEU A 148 3.55 -5.37 -9.13
CA LEU A 148 4.09 -5.35 -7.77
C LEU A 148 4.85 -6.64 -7.44
N LEU A 149 4.27 -7.79 -7.78
CA LEU A 149 4.93 -9.09 -7.61
C LEU A 149 6.24 -9.15 -8.41
N GLY A 150 6.25 -8.65 -9.65
CA GLY A 150 7.46 -8.55 -10.46
C GLY A 150 8.53 -7.62 -9.89
N VAL A 151 8.16 -6.53 -9.21
CA VAL A 151 9.10 -5.66 -8.48
C VAL A 151 9.63 -6.37 -7.24
N TRP A 152 8.76 -7.07 -6.52
CA TRP A 152 9.16 -7.86 -5.36
C TRP A 152 10.25 -8.85 -5.74
N GLU A 153 10.02 -9.69 -6.75
CA GLU A 153 10.96 -10.74 -7.17
C GLU A 153 12.30 -10.18 -7.66
N ARG A 154 12.29 -9.07 -8.39
CA ARG A 154 13.47 -8.53 -9.06
C ARG A 154 14.26 -7.53 -8.22
N SER A 155 13.64 -6.90 -7.23
CA SER A 155 14.23 -5.74 -6.55
C SER A 155 14.11 -5.78 -5.04
N PHE A 156 12.96 -6.17 -4.47
CA PHE A 156 12.78 -6.12 -3.02
C PHE A 156 13.22 -7.41 -2.31
N ARG A 157 13.05 -8.58 -2.94
CA ARG A 157 13.32 -9.88 -2.31
C ARG A 157 14.71 -9.97 -1.72
N SER A 158 15.76 -9.58 -2.44
CA SER A 158 17.14 -9.71 -1.94
C SER A 158 17.42 -8.85 -0.70
N ALA A 159 16.79 -7.68 -0.60
CA ALA A 159 16.99 -6.75 0.51
C ALA A 159 16.12 -7.08 1.74
N TYR A 160 14.90 -7.57 1.52
CA TYR A 160 13.91 -7.76 2.59
C TYR A 160 13.69 -9.23 3.00
N ALA A 161 14.07 -10.22 2.18
CA ALA A 161 13.94 -11.64 2.52
C ALA A 161 15.12 -12.20 3.34
N SER A 162 16.30 -11.59 3.25
CA SER A 162 17.56 -12.14 3.80
C SER A 162 18.10 -11.41 5.03
N GLY A 163 17.48 -10.29 5.45
CA GLY A 163 17.94 -9.50 6.59
C GLY A 163 17.52 -10.09 7.95
N PRO A 164 18.24 -9.82 9.05
CA PRO A 164 17.76 -10.10 10.40
C PRO A 164 16.41 -9.39 10.57
N SER A 165 15.34 -10.18 10.62
CA SER A 165 13.97 -9.72 10.46
C SER A 165 13.59 -8.72 11.55
N VAL A 166 13.63 -7.44 11.21
CA VAL A 166 13.02 -6.37 12.03
C VAL A 166 11.51 -6.66 12.23
N GLY A 167 10.89 -7.45 11.35
CA GLY A 167 9.47 -7.83 11.36
C GLY A 167 9.10 -9.20 11.98
N GLY A 168 10.00 -9.88 12.70
CA GLY A 168 9.66 -11.13 13.40
C GLY A 168 9.26 -12.31 12.49
N THR A 169 8.55 -13.30 13.05
CA THR A 169 8.13 -14.54 12.36
C THR A 169 7.15 -14.30 11.21
N ASP A 170 6.37 -13.22 11.29
CA ASP A 170 5.28 -12.94 10.34
C ASP A 170 5.80 -12.42 9.00
N ALA A 171 6.88 -11.61 9.02
CA ALA A 171 7.55 -11.17 7.80
C ALA A 171 8.15 -12.35 7.01
N ALA A 172 8.76 -13.32 7.70
CA ALA A 172 9.30 -14.52 7.05
C ALA A 172 8.17 -15.38 6.44
N LYS A 173 7.04 -15.53 7.14
CA LYS A 173 5.84 -16.18 6.61
C LYS A 173 5.31 -15.46 5.38
N ALA A 174 5.25 -14.13 5.39
CA ALA A 174 4.82 -13.34 4.25
C ALA A 174 5.69 -13.58 3.01
N VAL A 175 7.03 -13.60 3.17
CA VAL A 175 7.97 -13.93 2.09
C VAL A 175 7.65 -15.31 1.49
N GLN A 176 7.50 -16.33 2.34
CA GLN A 176 7.18 -17.69 1.90
C GLN A 176 5.85 -17.76 1.12
N MET A 177 4.82 -17.06 1.61
CA MET A 177 3.52 -17.04 0.95
C MET A 177 3.56 -16.29 -0.39
N ILE A 178 4.33 -15.22 -0.52
CA ILE A 178 4.54 -14.52 -1.80
C ILE A 178 5.23 -15.46 -2.82
N GLU A 179 6.21 -16.24 -2.37
CA GLU A 179 6.91 -17.22 -3.22
C GLU A 179 5.96 -18.33 -3.68
N SER A 180 5.19 -18.93 -2.76
CA SER A 180 4.17 -19.93 -3.08
C SER A 180 3.14 -19.40 -4.08
N PHE A 181 2.64 -18.19 -3.85
CA PHE A 181 1.67 -17.55 -4.74
C PHE A 181 2.25 -17.29 -6.13
N SER A 182 3.51 -16.86 -6.22
CA SER A 182 4.20 -16.65 -7.50
C SER A 182 4.38 -17.96 -8.28
N ASP A 183 4.73 -19.04 -7.58
CA ASP A 183 4.86 -20.36 -8.19
C ASP A 183 3.50 -20.90 -8.66
N ALA A 184 2.43 -20.72 -7.87
CA ALA A 184 1.06 -21.02 -8.28
C ALA A 184 0.65 -20.21 -9.53
N LEU A 185 0.94 -18.92 -9.56
CA LEU A 185 0.64 -18.03 -10.70
C LEU A 185 1.37 -18.44 -11.99
N LYS A 186 2.62 -18.93 -11.89
CA LYS A 186 3.44 -19.36 -13.05
C LYS A 186 3.11 -20.78 -13.51
N SER A 187 2.78 -21.67 -12.57
CA SER A 187 2.46 -23.08 -12.86
C SER A 187 1.05 -23.27 -13.39
N TRP A 188 0.16 -22.30 -13.19
CA TRP A 188 -1.19 -22.36 -13.71
C TRP A 188 -1.21 -22.31 -15.24
N VAL A 189 -1.53 -23.46 -15.83
CA VAL A 189 -1.82 -23.64 -17.26
C VAL A 189 -3.33 -23.81 -17.36
N GLY A 190 -4.05 -22.71 -17.61
CA GLY A 190 -5.50 -22.63 -17.48
C GLY A 190 -6.27 -23.78 -18.11
N THR A 191 -6.89 -24.59 -17.26
CA THR A 191 -7.97 -25.51 -17.61
C THR A 191 -9.31 -24.78 -17.42
N ALA A 192 -10.35 -25.20 -18.17
CA ALA A 192 -11.63 -24.50 -18.19
C ALA A 192 -12.40 -24.54 -16.84
N ASP A 193 -12.05 -25.48 -15.95
CA ASP A 193 -12.80 -25.77 -14.72
C ASP A 193 -12.10 -25.31 -13.42
N GLU A 194 -10.82 -24.88 -13.47
CA GLU A 194 -10.08 -24.43 -12.28
C GLU A 194 -9.57 -22.99 -12.40
N LEU A 195 -10.08 -22.10 -11.54
CA LEU A 195 -9.64 -20.72 -11.43
C LEU A 195 -8.33 -20.65 -10.61
N GLY A 196 -7.23 -20.33 -11.28
CA GLY A 196 -5.95 -20.04 -10.62
C GLY A 196 -5.86 -18.60 -10.12
N PRO A 197 -4.83 -18.28 -9.31
CA PRO A 197 -4.60 -16.93 -8.81
C PRO A 197 -4.46 -15.94 -9.97
N LYS A 198 -5.03 -14.75 -9.78
CA LYS A 198 -4.99 -13.65 -10.74
C LYS A 198 -3.88 -12.67 -10.43
N GLY A 199 -3.65 -12.35 -9.15
CA GLY A 199 -2.64 -11.40 -8.69
C GLY A 199 -3.15 -9.96 -8.61
N HIS A 200 -4.19 -9.73 -7.84
CA HIS A 200 -4.77 -8.43 -7.52
C HIS A 200 -3.84 -7.60 -6.63
N LEU A 201 -3.87 -6.28 -6.84
CA LEU A 201 -3.02 -5.35 -6.12
C LEU A 201 -3.28 -5.35 -4.60
N ALA A 202 -4.54 -5.37 -4.15
CA ALA A 202 -4.86 -5.13 -2.75
C ALA A 202 -4.29 -6.20 -1.79
N PRO A 203 -4.54 -7.52 -2.03
CA PRO A 203 -3.94 -8.57 -1.21
C PRO A 203 -2.41 -8.58 -1.30
N LEU A 204 -1.86 -8.44 -2.51
CA LEU A 204 -0.41 -8.41 -2.73
C LEU A 204 0.27 -7.21 -2.05
N TRP A 205 -0.38 -6.05 -2.01
CA TRP A 205 0.14 -4.86 -1.33
C TRP A 205 0.27 -5.09 0.17
N GLY A 206 -0.76 -5.67 0.80
CA GLY A 206 -0.74 -5.98 2.23
C GLY A 206 0.42 -6.91 2.60
N ILE A 207 0.54 -8.04 1.90
CA ILE A 207 1.57 -9.02 2.21
C ILE A 207 2.99 -8.55 1.88
N VAL A 208 3.18 -7.80 0.77
CA VAL A 208 4.48 -7.22 0.43
C VAL A 208 4.92 -6.21 1.49
N CYS A 209 4.00 -5.37 1.99
CA CYS A 209 4.33 -4.44 3.06
C CYS A 209 4.72 -5.15 4.37
N LEU A 210 4.01 -6.24 4.73
CA LEU A 210 4.38 -7.07 5.87
C LEU A 210 5.78 -7.66 5.68
N ALA A 211 6.08 -8.20 4.49
CA ALA A 211 7.38 -8.76 4.16
C ALA A 211 8.51 -7.72 4.20
N MET A 212 8.21 -6.44 3.89
CA MET A 212 9.14 -5.32 4.01
C MET A 212 9.24 -4.75 5.44
N GLY A 213 8.49 -5.28 6.41
CA GLY A 213 8.50 -4.82 7.81
C GLY A 213 7.83 -3.47 8.02
N VAL A 214 6.93 -3.05 7.13
CA VAL A 214 6.16 -1.81 7.26
C VAL A 214 5.00 -2.03 8.22
N ASP A 215 4.75 -1.09 9.13
CA ASP A 215 3.62 -1.18 10.06
C ASP A 215 2.26 -1.14 9.33
N LEU A 216 1.28 -1.93 9.82
CA LEU A 216 -0.04 -2.07 9.21
C LEU A 216 -0.75 -0.73 8.96
N ARG A 217 -0.66 0.20 9.91
CA ARG A 217 -1.30 1.51 9.76
C ARG A 217 -0.61 2.34 8.69
N GLN A 218 0.71 2.24 8.59
CA GLN A 218 1.48 2.89 7.54
C GLN A 218 1.20 2.27 6.17
N THR A 219 1.07 0.94 6.09
CA THR A 219 0.65 0.20 4.88
C THR A 219 -0.69 0.71 4.35
N ALA A 220 -1.70 0.79 5.21
CA ALA A 220 -3.01 1.32 4.88
C ALA A 220 -2.93 2.77 4.38
N TYR A 221 -2.17 3.62 5.08
CA TYR A 221 -2.04 5.03 4.73
C TYR A 221 -1.34 5.24 3.39
N VAL A 222 -0.22 4.56 3.13
CA VAL A 222 0.50 4.68 1.85
C VAL A 222 -0.33 4.14 0.69
N PHE A 223 -1.08 3.05 0.89
CA PHE A 223 -2.01 2.53 -0.12
C PHE A 223 -3.03 3.58 -0.54
N MET A 224 -3.73 4.17 0.44
CA MET A 224 -4.74 5.21 0.22
C MET A 224 -4.14 6.50 -0.37
N LEU A 225 -2.96 6.90 0.10
CA LEU A 225 -2.26 8.08 -0.40
C LEU A 225 -1.81 7.88 -1.86
N ASN A 226 -1.34 6.70 -2.23
CA ASN A 226 -0.93 6.39 -3.60
C ASN A 226 -2.11 6.45 -4.56
N HIS A 227 -3.30 6.01 -4.14
CA HIS A 227 -4.53 6.21 -4.91
C HIS A 227 -4.84 7.69 -5.13
N ALA A 228 -4.77 8.51 -4.07
CA ALA A 228 -4.97 9.96 -4.18
C ALA A 228 -3.94 10.63 -5.11
N LYS A 229 -2.67 10.23 -5.03
CA LYS A 229 -1.60 10.68 -5.95
C LYS A 229 -1.92 10.33 -7.40
N ALA A 230 -2.38 9.11 -7.66
CA ALA A 230 -2.74 8.67 -9.02
C ALA A 230 -3.90 9.50 -9.59
N VAL A 231 -4.97 9.70 -8.83
CA VAL A 231 -6.13 10.51 -9.25
C VAL A 231 -5.74 11.98 -9.48
N LEU A 232 -4.91 12.56 -8.62
CA LEU A 232 -4.42 13.94 -8.78
C LEU A 232 -3.49 14.08 -9.99
N SER A 233 -2.62 13.11 -10.23
CA SER A 233 -1.78 13.04 -11.44
C SER A 233 -2.64 12.98 -12.71
N ALA A 234 -3.70 12.17 -12.69
CA ALA A 234 -4.67 12.10 -13.78
C ALA A 234 -5.39 13.44 -14.00
N ALA A 235 -5.78 14.13 -12.93
CA ALA A 235 -6.42 15.45 -13.01
C ALA A 235 -5.52 16.51 -13.65
N VAL A 236 -4.23 16.52 -13.31
CA VAL A 236 -3.25 17.43 -13.91
C VAL A 236 -3.14 17.19 -15.42
N ARG A 237 -3.03 15.92 -15.83
CA ARG A 237 -2.95 15.55 -17.26
C ARG A 237 -4.23 15.81 -18.04
N ALA A 238 -5.38 15.64 -17.39
CA ALA A 238 -6.68 15.99 -17.95
C ALA A 238 -6.95 17.51 -17.95
N SER A 239 -5.96 18.33 -17.57
CA SER A 239 -6.06 19.80 -17.50
C SER A 239 -7.18 20.30 -16.60
N VAL A 240 -7.54 19.53 -15.57
CA VAL A 240 -8.53 19.90 -14.53
C VAL A 240 -7.92 20.90 -13.56
N MET A 241 -6.62 20.73 -13.23
CA MET A 241 -5.87 21.58 -12.32
C MET A 241 -4.37 21.59 -12.65
N GLY A 242 -3.63 22.56 -12.10
CA GLY A 242 -2.17 22.65 -12.26
C GLY A 242 -1.38 21.77 -11.27
N PRO A 243 -0.08 21.49 -11.52
CA PRO A 243 0.75 20.65 -10.66
C PRO A 243 0.91 21.21 -9.24
N TYR A 244 1.05 22.53 -9.08
CA TYR A 244 1.12 23.16 -7.75
C TYR A 244 -0.20 23.05 -6.97
N GLN A 245 -1.34 23.10 -7.67
CA GLN A 245 -2.65 22.90 -7.03
C GLN A 245 -2.78 21.44 -6.57
N ALA A 246 -2.37 20.47 -7.39
CA ALA A 246 -2.37 19.07 -7.01
C ALA A 246 -1.48 18.80 -5.78
N GLN A 247 -0.27 19.38 -5.72
CA GLN A 247 0.59 19.30 -4.55
C GLN A 247 -0.01 19.98 -3.31
N SER A 248 -0.71 21.11 -3.48
CA SER A 248 -1.43 21.75 -2.39
C SER A 248 -2.53 20.84 -1.83
N VAL A 249 -3.25 20.10 -2.68
CA VAL A 249 -4.23 19.09 -2.23
C VAL A 249 -3.55 17.94 -1.49
N LEU A 250 -2.43 17.41 -2.00
CA LEU A 250 -1.66 16.34 -1.34
C LEU A 250 -1.15 16.75 0.05
N ALA A 251 -0.67 17.98 0.18
CA ALA A 251 -0.18 18.52 1.46
C ALA A 251 -1.31 18.94 2.42
N SER A 252 -2.57 18.94 1.97
CA SER A 252 -3.68 19.52 2.70
C SER A 252 -4.10 18.67 3.90
N LYS A 253 -4.40 19.32 5.04
CA LYS A 253 -4.99 18.65 6.22
C LYS A 253 -6.32 17.95 5.91
N PRO A 254 -7.23 18.52 5.09
CA PRO A 254 -8.48 17.84 4.73
C PRO A 254 -8.27 16.48 4.07
N LEU A 255 -7.29 16.34 3.16
CA LEU A 255 -7.00 15.05 2.54
C LEU A 255 -6.45 14.04 3.55
N GLN A 256 -5.50 14.46 4.39
CA GLN A 256 -4.93 13.61 5.45
C GLN A 256 -6.01 13.11 6.41
N ALA A 257 -6.91 14.00 6.84
CA ALA A 257 -8.05 13.67 7.70
C ALA A 257 -9.01 12.70 6.99
N MET A 258 -9.35 12.95 5.72
CA MET A 258 -10.23 12.07 4.95
C MET A 258 -9.66 10.65 4.79
N ILE A 259 -8.36 10.53 4.51
CA ILE A 259 -7.69 9.22 4.42
C ILE A 259 -7.73 8.53 5.79
N SER A 260 -7.38 9.25 6.87
CA SER A 260 -7.34 8.69 8.22
C SER A 260 -8.73 8.20 8.66
N GLU A 261 -9.77 9.02 8.46
CA GLU A 261 -11.17 8.69 8.78
C GLU A 261 -11.63 7.44 8.02
N ARG A 262 -11.26 7.30 6.74
CA ARG A 262 -11.60 6.12 5.94
C ARG A 262 -10.86 4.88 6.41
N ILE A 263 -9.59 5.00 6.80
CA ILE A 263 -8.84 3.89 7.38
C ILE A 263 -9.45 3.46 8.72
N ASP A 264 -9.82 4.41 9.58
CA ASP A 264 -10.47 4.13 10.86
C ASP A 264 -11.81 3.43 10.67
N ARG A 265 -12.61 3.88 9.71
CA ARG A 265 -13.90 3.27 9.39
C ARG A 265 -13.77 1.82 8.94
N GLU A 266 -12.82 1.54 8.05
CA GLU A 266 -12.67 0.21 7.44
C GLU A 266 -11.68 -0.70 8.19
N TRP A 267 -11.18 -0.27 9.35
CA TRP A 267 -10.09 -0.95 10.07
C TRP A 267 -10.42 -2.40 10.44
N ASP A 268 -11.67 -2.64 10.81
CA ASP A 268 -12.18 -3.95 11.25
C ASP A 268 -13.28 -4.48 10.31
N THR A 269 -13.46 -3.86 9.14
CA THR A 269 -14.40 -4.36 8.12
C THR A 269 -13.90 -5.70 7.59
N ALA A 270 -14.76 -6.73 7.65
CA ALA A 270 -14.47 -8.05 7.11
C ALA A 270 -14.51 -8.02 5.57
N VAL A 271 -13.81 -8.94 4.91
CA VAL A 271 -13.71 -8.93 3.44
C VAL A 271 -15.03 -9.25 2.75
N GLU A 272 -15.92 -9.97 3.45
CA GLU A 272 -17.27 -10.32 3.03
C GLU A 272 -18.20 -9.10 3.02
N ASP A 273 -17.90 -8.10 3.85
CA ASP A 273 -18.61 -6.81 3.91
C ASP A 273 -17.96 -5.73 3.03
N ALA A 274 -16.83 -6.05 2.38
CA ALA A 274 -16.15 -5.15 1.47
C ALA A 274 -16.98 -4.99 0.18
N GLY A 275 -17.14 -3.75 -0.28
CA GLY A 275 -18.00 -3.50 -1.44
C GLY A 275 -18.06 -2.05 -1.90
N GLN A 276 -18.68 -1.85 -3.07
CA GLN A 276 -18.82 -0.53 -3.68
C GLN A 276 -19.91 0.30 -2.98
N ILE A 277 -19.51 1.35 -2.27
CA ILE A 277 -20.44 2.29 -1.61
C ILE A 277 -20.78 3.51 -2.48
N VAL A 278 -20.10 3.66 -3.62
CA VAL A 278 -20.35 4.71 -4.63
C VAL A 278 -20.69 4.05 -5.97
N PRO A 279 -21.92 3.57 -6.18
CA PRO A 279 -22.30 2.89 -7.42
C PRO A 279 -21.97 3.65 -8.72
N PRO A 280 -22.08 5.00 -8.79
CA PRO A 280 -21.67 5.74 -9.97
C PRO A 280 -20.19 5.59 -10.35
N LEU A 281 -19.30 5.32 -9.39
CA LEU A 281 -17.86 5.18 -9.66
C LEU A 281 -17.59 3.93 -10.50
N ASP A 282 -18.26 2.82 -10.17
CA ASP A 282 -18.12 1.57 -10.91
C ASP A 282 -18.62 1.70 -12.36
N LEU A 283 -19.72 2.45 -12.53
CA LEU A 283 -20.23 2.82 -13.85
C LEU A 283 -19.25 3.71 -14.63
N TRP A 284 -18.63 4.71 -13.99
CA TRP A 284 -17.66 5.57 -14.69
C TRP A 284 -16.41 4.79 -15.09
N VAL A 285 -15.88 3.93 -14.23
CA VAL A 285 -14.74 3.06 -14.56
C VAL A 285 -15.11 2.13 -15.72
N GLY A 286 -16.24 1.44 -15.67
CA GLY A 286 -16.67 0.52 -16.74
C GLY A 286 -16.94 1.23 -18.06
N ARG A 287 -17.55 2.41 -18.03
CA ARG A 287 -17.83 3.21 -19.24
C ARG A 287 -16.59 3.84 -19.86
N HIS A 288 -15.43 3.78 -19.22
CA HIS A 288 -14.20 4.30 -19.78
C HIS A 288 -13.86 3.68 -21.14
N GLU A 289 -14.14 2.40 -21.34
CA GLU A 289 -13.90 1.72 -22.62
C GLU A 289 -14.78 2.22 -23.76
N LEU A 290 -15.88 2.90 -23.43
CA LEU A 290 -16.81 3.46 -24.42
C LEU A 290 -16.44 4.89 -24.85
N LEU A 291 -15.39 5.48 -24.25
CA LEU A 291 -14.93 6.81 -24.63
C LEU A 291 -14.26 6.77 -26.01
N TYR A 292 -14.70 7.66 -26.91
CA TYR A 292 -14.17 7.77 -28.27
C TYR A 292 -12.67 8.13 -28.31
N SER A 293 -12.24 9.04 -27.42
CA SER A 293 -10.84 9.42 -27.24
C SER A 293 -10.45 9.19 -25.79
N ARG A 294 -9.30 8.55 -25.57
CA ARG A 294 -8.81 8.15 -24.25
C ARG A 294 -7.35 8.53 -24.10
N ILE A 295 -6.99 9.11 -22.96
CA ILE A 295 -5.59 9.35 -22.58
C ILE A 295 -5.13 8.45 -21.43
N PHE A 296 -6.05 7.69 -20.82
CA PHE A 296 -5.77 6.70 -19.79
C PHE A 296 -6.27 5.30 -20.16
N ASN A 297 -5.77 4.28 -19.47
CA ASN A 297 -6.25 2.90 -19.54
C ASN A 297 -7.36 2.60 -18.49
N SER A 298 -7.83 3.66 -17.80
CA SER A 298 -8.74 3.79 -16.62
C SER A 298 -8.38 3.02 -15.38
#